data_AF-A0A931H5F7-F1
#
_entry.id   AF-A0A931H5F7-F1
#
_cell.length_a   1.000
_cell.length_b   1.000
_cell.length_c   1.000
_cell.angle_alpha   90.00
_cell.angle_beta   90.00
_cell.angle_gamma   90.00
#
_symmetry.space_group_name_H-M   'P 1'
#
loop_
_entity.id
_entity.type
_entity.pdbx_description
1 polymer ?
#
loop_
_entity_poly.entity_id
_entity_poly.type
_entity_poly.pdbx_seq_one_letter_code
_entity_poly.pdbx_strand_id
1 'polypeptide(L)'
;MIRFLPDTWRDAILRPIAMASPDGAVYVEIIAPDFRFVFLILLALMWLVLARGEQRRKSAPLVLLAFTAVAFVPWLTTTGNGRYFIPFLLIAGPLCIGMLQLIPLSRSFRLTLAAGMVLCQVFVIHEVSPWRYWGHVVWGEGEPFPVEVPADVAAQPATYVTLSSISYSLIAPRFHPQSRWVNISTQPGLADKSKEGLRTQALIAAPGPLKVIFPTVPGGQEGDRLDPQLGLAIDGLLARQGLSLEDAGKCRLMRSTGLAGMASSKLADEAAGRAGIHGFWLCTLARRASERSKDAPVLLPRAEEVFAKLERTCPRIFPPNETVSLRIPQGAVRGYPGSDFKLYVLDDGRVFYKYYRALNSVDLGRIDEVLAPGFKIDCNQVQGRSGLPWERTI
;
A
#
# COMPACT_ATOMS: atom_id res chain seq x y z
N MET A 1 13.74 5.83 0.96
CA MET A 1 12.94 7.07 0.78
C MET A 1 11.61 6.88 1.48
N ILE A 2 11.02 7.90 2.11
CA ILE A 2 9.80 7.71 2.90
C ILE A 2 8.59 8.30 2.17
N ARG A 3 7.55 7.47 2.01
CA ARG A 3 6.32 7.63 1.22
C ARG A 3 5.62 9.00 1.27
N PHE A 4 5.72 9.73 2.38
CA PHE A 4 4.96 10.98 2.61
C PHE A 4 5.84 12.22 2.73
N LEU A 5 7.15 12.08 2.53
CA LEU A 5 8.04 13.23 2.53
C LEU A 5 7.75 14.14 1.33
N PRO A 6 7.72 15.46 1.53
CA PRO A 6 7.60 16.41 0.43
C PRO A 6 8.81 16.31 -0.49
N ASP A 7 8.59 16.42 -1.80
CA ASP A 7 9.69 16.45 -2.79
C ASP A 7 10.36 17.84 -2.79
N THR A 8 9.61 18.90 -2.45
CA THR A 8 10.09 20.29 -2.41
C THR A 8 9.67 21.04 -1.13
N TRP A 9 10.34 22.16 -0.84
CA TRP A 9 9.92 23.07 0.24
C TRP A 9 8.52 23.63 0.02
N ARG A 10 8.12 23.83 -1.24
CA ARG A 10 6.77 24.26 -1.59
C ARG A 10 5.73 23.23 -1.15
N ASP A 11 5.97 21.95 -1.44
CA ASP A 11 5.09 20.86 -1.00
C ASP A 11 5.04 20.79 0.54
N ALA A 12 6.16 21.07 1.20
CA ALA A 12 6.23 21.07 2.65
C ALA A 12 5.37 22.18 3.29
N ILE A 13 5.48 23.40 2.78
CA ILE A 13 4.73 24.57 3.26
C ILE A 13 3.23 24.42 2.97
N LEU A 14 2.89 23.91 1.79
CA LEU A 14 1.51 23.74 1.37
C LEU A 14 0.89 22.43 1.85
N ARG A 15 1.63 21.59 2.57
CA ARG A 15 1.15 20.30 3.10
C ARG A 15 -0.14 20.44 3.93
N PRO A 16 -0.28 21.39 4.87
CA PRO A 16 -1.52 21.53 5.64
C PRO A 16 -2.74 21.84 4.76
N ILE A 17 -2.54 22.50 3.61
CA ILE A 17 -3.59 22.75 2.63
C ILE A 17 -3.84 21.50 1.80
N ALA A 18 -2.78 20.82 1.35
CA ALA A 18 -2.86 19.57 0.62
C ALA A 18 -3.63 18.49 1.39
N MET A 19 -3.55 18.48 2.73
CA MET A 19 -4.31 17.56 3.59
C MET A 19 -5.82 17.67 3.41
N ALA A 20 -6.35 18.78 2.91
CA ALA A 20 -7.78 18.93 2.60
C ALA A 20 -8.19 18.25 1.27
N SER A 21 -7.22 17.86 0.44
CA SER A 21 -7.51 17.20 -0.85
C SER A 21 -8.10 15.81 -0.65
N PRO A 22 -9.10 15.40 -1.43
CA PRO A 22 -9.69 14.06 -1.37
C PRO A 22 -8.80 13.01 -2.06
N ASP A 23 -7.50 13.05 -1.79
CA ASP A 23 -6.49 12.17 -2.36
C ASP A 23 -5.91 11.23 -1.30
N GLY A 24 -5.64 9.99 -1.69
CA GLY A 24 -4.82 9.09 -0.91
C GLY A 24 -3.34 9.50 -0.95
N ALA A 25 -2.55 9.03 0.02
CA ALA A 25 -1.11 9.31 0.11
C ALA A 25 -0.70 10.77 0.21
N VAL A 26 -1.59 11.67 0.63
CA VAL A 26 -1.17 13.03 0.98
C VAL A 26 -0.35 13.01 2.27
N TYR A 27 -0.88 12.35 3.30
CA TYR A 27 -0.22 12.14 4.57
C TYR A 27 -0.56 10.77 5.18
N VAL A 28 -1.61 10.09 4.73
CA VAL A 28 -1.97 8.73 5.16
C VAL A 28 -2.31 7.86 3.95
N GLU A 29 -2.29 6.54 4.12
CA GLU A 29 -2.54 5.60 3.02
C GLU A 29 -3.96 5.62 2.46
N ILE A 30 -4.94 6.10 3.22
CA ILE A 30 -6.34 6.17 2.79
C ILE A 30 -6.66 7.58 2.29
N ILE A 31 -7.81 7.73 1.63
CA ILE A 31 -8.35 9.05 1.33
C ILE A 31 -8.91 9.61 2.64
N ALA A 32 -8.26 10.64 3.19
CA ALA A 32 -8.62 11.24 4.46
C ALA A 32 -8.47 12.77 4.39
N PRO A 33 -9.36 13.45 3.65
CA PRO A 33 -9.33 14.91 3.58
C PRO A 33 -9.60 15.53 4.95
N ASP A 34 -8.77 16.48 5.33
CA ASP A 34 -8.81 17.16 6.62
C ASP A 34 -8.76 18.68 6.44
N PHE A 35 -9.94 19.30 6.45
CA PHE A 35 -10.11 20.74 6.29
C PHE A 35 -9.73 21.53 7.55
N ARG A 36 -9.52 20.86 8.69
CA ARG A 36 -9.23 21.54 9.97
C ARG A 36 -7.97 22.38 9.87
N PHE A 37 -6.95 21.91 9.14
CA PHE A 37 -5.72 22.67 8.93
C PHE A 37 -5.91 23.91 8.05
N VAL A 38 -6.77 23.85 7.04
CA VAL A 38 -7.16 25.02 6.24
C VAL A 38 -7.91 26.02 7.13
N PHE A 39 -8.85 25.55 7.95
CA PHE A 39 -9.56 26.41 8.91
C PHE A 39 -8.59 27.08 9.89
N LEU A 40 -7.60 26.35 10.43
CA LEU A 40 -6.58 26.93 11.31
C LEU A 40 -5.79 28.05 10.63
N ILE A 41 -5.39 27.87 9.36
CA ILE A 41 -4.69 28.91 8.59
C ILE A 41 -5.59 30.14 8.44
N LEU A 42 -6.85 29.96 8.03
CA LEU A 42 -7.80 31.06 7.84
C LEU A 42 -8.12 31.78 9.15
N LEU A 43 -8.33 31.04 10.24
CA LEU A 43 -8.58 31.58 11.58
C LEU A 43 -7.36 32.35 12.11
N ALA A 44 -6.14 31.84 11.88
CA ALA A 44 -4.90 32.54 12.24
C ALA A 44 -4.74 33.85 11.46
N LEU A 45 -5.00 33.83 10.14
CA LEU A 45 -4.99 35.04 9.32
C LEU A 45 -6.06 36.04 9.75
N MET A 46 -7.28 35.58 10.00
CA MET A 46 -8.38 36.43 10.49
C MET A 46 -8.05 37.04 11.86
N TRP A 47 -7.46 36.25 12.77
CA TRP A 47 -6.97 36.78 14.06
C TRP A 47 -5.88 37.82 13.84
N LEU A 48 -4.90 37.60 12.97
CA LEU A 48 -3.84 38.59 12.68
C LEU A 48 -4.40 39.93 12.19
N VAL A 49 -5.44 39.90 11.36
CA VAL A 49 -6.09 41.10 10.79
C VAL A 49 -7.00 41.80 11.80
N LEU A 50 -7.79 41.04 12.57
CA LEU A 50 -8.84 41.59 13.43
C LEU A 50 -8.39 41.84 14.88
N ALA A 51 -7.32 41.19 15.36
CA ALA A 51 -6.86 41.32 16.72
C ALA A 51 -6.27 42.71 16.98
N ARG A 52 -6.82 43.41 17.97
CA ARG A 52 -6.37 44.75 18.42
C ARG A 52 -5.96 44.72 19.89
N GLY A 53 -4.94 45.51 20.25
CA GLY A 53 -4.55 45.77 21.65
C GLY A 53 -4.27 44.52 22.49
N GLU A 54 -4.88 44.43 23.68
CA GLU A 54 -4.66 43.35 24.67
C GLU A 54 -5.01 41.93 24.17
N GLN A 55 -5.76 41.79 23.08
CA GLN A 55 -6.06 40.49 22.45
C GLN A 55 -4.82 39.79 21.85
N ARG A 56 -3.70 40.50 21.73
CA ARG A 56 -2.40 39.93 21.34
C ARG A 56 -1.61 39.35 22.51
N ARG A 57 -2.13 39.38 23.75
CA ARG A 57 -1.49 38.69 24.88
C ARG A 57 -1.45 37.18 24.64
N LYS A 58 -0.41 36.53 25.18
CA LYS A 58 -0.24 35.08 25.10
C LYS A 58 -1.51 34.39 25.59
N SER A 59 -2.13 33.60 24.72
CA SER A 59 -3.29 32.77 25.03
C SER A 59 -2.95 31.30 24.77
N ALA A 60 -3.59 30.40 25.50
CA ALA A 60 -3.36 28.96 25.35
C ALA A 60 -3.56 28.46 23.90
N PRO A 61 -4.56 28.92 23.12
CA PRO A 61 -4.68 28.54 21.71
C PRO A 61 -3.48 28.98 20.85
N LEU A 62 -2.92 30.18 21.08
CA LEU A 62 -1.74 30.65 20.32
C LEU A 62 -0.49 29.82 20.66
N VAL A 63 -0.31 29.45 21.93
CA VAL A 63 0.79 28.56 22.34
C VAL A 63 0.63 27.18 21.69
N LEU A 64 -0.59 26.64 21.68
CA LEU A 64 -0.87 25.33 21.08
C LEU A 64 -0.74 25.35 19.55
N LEU A 65 -1.12 26.46 18.89
CA LEU A 65 -0.89 26.67 17.46
C LEU A 65 0.60 26.70 17.14
N ALA A 66 1.38 27.47 17.90
CA ALA A 66 2.83 27.55 17.72
C ALA A 66 3.51 26.19 17.96
N PHE A 67 3.11 25.48 19.03
CA PHE A 67 3.59 24.13 19.32
C PHE A 67 3.28 23.16 18.18
N THR A 68 2.04 23.17 17.68
CA THR A 68 1.60 22.32 16.55
C THR A 68 2.40 22.63 15.28
N ALA A 69 2.61 23.92 14.97
CA ALA A 69 3.39 24.34 13.82
C ALA A 69 4.87 23.91 13.92
N VAL A 70 5.48 24.05 15.11
CA VAL A 70 6.86 23.62 15.34
C VAL A 70 6.98 22.10 15.26
N ALA A 71 6.03 21.35 15.84
CA ALA A 71 6.03 19.89 15.80
C ALA A 71 5.73 19.31 14.42
N PHE A 72 5.10 20.09 13.53
CA PHE A 72 4.91 19.72 12.13
C PHE A 72 6.25 19.51 11.40
N VAL A 73 7.28 20.29 11.75
CA VAL A 73 8.60 20.22 11.13
C VAL A 73 9.27 18.85 11.34
N PRO A 74 9.55 18.37 12.57
CA PRO A 74 10.18 17.08 12.78
C PRO A 74 9.33 15.92 12.26
N TRP A 75 8.00 16.02 12.34
CA TRP A 75 7.11 15.01 11.75
C TRP A 75 7.30 14.91 10.23
N LEU A 76 7.28 16.06 9.54
CA LEU A 76 7.40 16.09 8.10
C LEU A 76 8.80 15.77 7.60
N THR A 77 9.86 16.04 8.39
CA THR A 77 11.24 15.67 8.01
C THR A 77 11.55 14.20 8.25
N THR A 78 10.90 13.56 9.24
CA THR A 78 11.19 12.16 9.58
C THR A 78 10.32 11.17 8.83
N THR A 79 9.03 11.45 8.65
CA THR A 79 8.11 10.45 8.10
C THR A 79 7.02 11.03 7.20
N GLY A 80 6.39 12.14 7.61
CA GLY A 80 5.18 12.66 6.97
C GLY A 80 3.97 11.72 7.05
N ASN A 81 4.07 10.55 7.70
CA ASN A 81 2.98 9.60 7.84
C ASN A 81 2.04 10.01 8.98
N GLY A 82 0.76 10.17 8.66
CA GLY A 82 -0.32 10.57 9.55
C GLY A 82 -0.54 9.62 10.73
N ARG A 83 -0.12 8.35 10.62
CA ARG A 83 -0.14 7.39 11.74
C ARG A 83 0.67 7.88 12.95
N TYR A 84 1.74 8.62 12.69
CA TYR A 84 2.59 9.21 13.73
C TYR A 84 2.19 10.66 14.06
N PHE A 85 1.18 11.21 13.39
CA PHE A 85 0.66 12.57 13.58
C PHE A 85 -0.67 12.62 14.34
N ILE A 86 -1.17 11.47 14.80
CA ILE A 86 -2.47 11.34 15.48
C ILE A 86 -2.68 12.37 16.62
N PRO A 87 -1.71 12.63 17.53
CA PRO A 87 -1.91 13.62 18.59
C PRO A 87 -2.27 15.02 18.06
N PHE A 88 -1.65 15.44 16.95
CA PHE A 88 -1.90 16.74 16.35
C PHE A 88 -3.21 16.76 15.54
N LEU A 89 -3.59 15.64 14.92
CA LEU A 89 -4.91 15.48 14.33
C LEU A 89 -6.02 15.59 15.40
N LEU A 90 -5.79 15.10 16.62
CA LEU A 90 -6.75 15.26 17.73
C LEU A 90 -6.82 16.70 18.23
N ILE A 91 -5.69 17.41 18.26
CA ILE A 91 -5.62 18.81 18.70
C ILE A 91 -6.25 19.79 17.69
N ALA A 92 -6.21 19.48 16.39
CA ALA A 92 -6.65 20.41 15.34
C ALA A 92 -8.09 20.93 15.54
N GLY A 93 -9.03 20.07 15.94
CA GLY A 93 -10.42 20.45 16.20
C GLY A 93 -10.58 21.44 17.37
N PRO A 94 -10.16 21.07 18.60
CA PRO A 94 -10.13 21.98 19.74
C PRO A 94 -9.38 23.29 19.47
N LEU A 95 -8.29 23.23 18.69
CA LEU A 95 -7.52 24.40 18.32
C LEU A 95 -8.31 25.34 17.40
N CYS A 96 -9.09 24.84 16.44
CA CYS A 96 -9.99 25.67 15.62
C CYS A 96 -10.97 26.46 16.51
N ILE A 97 -11.58 25.79 17.48
CA ILE A 97 -12.53 26.45 18.40
C ILE A 97 -11.79 27.46 19.29
N GLY A 98 -10.63 27.10 19.82
CA GLY A 98 -9.80 28.00 20.62
C GLY A 98 -9.40 29.26 19.85
N MET A 99 -8.96 29.13 18.60
CA MET A 99 -8.62 30.25 17.72
C MET A 99 -9.83 31.11 17.42
N LEU A 100 -10.99 30.50 17.14
CA LEU A 100 -12.25 31.22 16.89
C LEU A 100 -12.70 32.07 18.09
N GLN A 101 -12.41 31.65 19.32
CA GLN A 101 -12.72 32.43 20.53
C GLN A 101 -11.84 33.67 20.70
N LEU A 102 -10.66 33.72 20.06
CA LEU A 102 -9.77 34.89 20.12
C LEU A 102 -10.19 36.01 19.17
N ILE A 103 -11.11 35.74 18.24
CA ILE A 103 -11.56 36.69 17.23
C ILE A 103 -12.75 37.49 17.80
N PRO A 104 -12.78 38.84 17.67
CA PRO A 104 -13.83 39.69 18.23
C PRO A 104 -15.15 39.59 17.44
N LEU A 105 -15.76 38.41 17.44
CA LEU A 105 -17.01 38.08 16.74
C LEU A 105 -18.16 37.97 17.73
N SER A 106 -19.38 38.25 17.25
CA SER A 106 -20.59 37.98 18.03
C SER A 106 -20.72 36.49 18.35
N ARG A 107 -21.44 36.16 19.43
CA ARG A 107 -21.67 34.77 19.84
C ARG A 107 -22.35 33.96 18.73
N SER A 108 -23.37 34.53 18.10
CA SER A 108 -24.10 33.87 17.01
C SER A 108 -23.18 33.56 15.84
N PHE A 109 -22.35 34.52 15.41
CA PHE A 109 -21.44 34.31 14.30
C PHE A 109 -20.36 33.26 14.62
N ARG A 110 -19.84 33.24 15.85
CA ARG A 110 -18.94 32.16 16.31
C ARG A 110 -19.61 30.78 16.24
N LEU A 111 -20.85 30.67 16.71
CA LEU A 111 -21.59 29.41 16.65
C LEU A 111 -21.86 28.97 15.20
N THR A 112 -22.23 29.91 14.32
CA THR A 112 -22.43 29.65 12.89
C THR A 112 -21.14 29.17 12.22
N LEU A 113 -20.00 29.82 12.46
CA LEU A 113 -18.71 29.39 11.92
C LEU A 113 -18.28 28.02 12.45
N ALA A 114 -18.44 27.79 13.76
CA ALA A 114 -18.14 26.48 14.36
C ALA A 114 -18.98 25.36 13.74
N ALA A 115 -20.29 25.59 13.60
CA ALA A 115 -21.20 24.65 12.95
C ALA A 115 -20.81 24.43 11.47
N GLY A 116 -20.49 25.50 10.74
CA GLY A 116 -20.04 25.43 9.34
C GLY A 116 -18.78 24.59 9.16
N MET A 117 -17.77 24.75 10.03
CA MET A 117 -16.55 23.94 10.00
C MET A 117 -16.85 22.45 10.22
N VAL A 118 -17.72 22.12 11.19
CA VAL A 118 -18.13 20.74 11.46
C VAL A 118 -18.89 20.16 10.28
N LEU A 119 -19.89 20.88 9.76
CA LEU A 119 -20.70 20.44 8.63
C LEU A 119 -19.85 20.22 7.38
N CYS A 120 -18.90 21.12 7.10
CA CYS A 120 -17.96 20.96 5.98
C CYS A 120 -17.10 19.70 6.14
N GLN A 121 -16.50 19.48 7.30
CA GLN A 121 -15.68 18.28 7.53
C GLN A 121 -16.52 16.98 7.46
N VAL A 122 -17.74 17.00 8.01
CA VAL A 122 -18.67 15.86 7.94
C VAL A 122 -19.07 15.58 6.50
N PHE A 123 -19.42 16.62 5.73
CA PHE A 123 -19.78 16.50 4.33
C PHE A 123 -18.64 15.86 3.53
N VAL A 124 -17.42 16.36 3.66
CA VAL A 124 -16.29 15.82 2.90
C VAL A 124 -15.97 14.37 3.29
N ILE A 125 -16.04 14.02 4.58
CA ILE A 125 -15.88 12.62 5.03
C ILE A 125 -17.00 11.74 4.47
N HIS A 126 -18.22 12.27 4.38
CA HIS A 126 -19.36 11.55 3.82
C HIS A 126 -19.16 11.25 2.33
N GLU A 127 -18.77 12.26 1.55
CA GLU A 127 -18.51 12.14 0.10
C GLU A 127 -17.37 11.16 -0.20
N VAL A 128 -16.26 11.26 0.54
CA VAL A 128 -15.12 10.35 0.36
C VAL A 128 -15.41 8.95 0.89
N SER A 129 -16.26 8.83 1.91
CA SER A 129 -16.62 7.55 2.56
C SER A 129 -15.42 6.60 2.74
N PRO A 130 -14.39 6.97 3.52
CA PRO A 130 -13.15 6.19 3.65
C PRO A 130 -13.40 4.72 4.03
N TRP A 131 -14.50 4.47 4.74
CA TRP A 131 -15.00 3.17 5.18
C TRP A 131 -15.36 2.20 4.04
N ARG A 132 -15.66 2.70 2.83
CA ARG A 132 -16.07 1.86 1.69
C ARG A 132 -14.89 1.38 0.85
N TYR A 133 -13.76 2.09 0.89
CA TYR A 133 -12.62 1.86 -0.01
C TYR A 133 -11.53 0.96 0.57
N TRP A 134 -11.48 0.84 1.90
CA TRP A 134 -10.61 -0.11 2.55
C TRP A 134 -11.43 -1.32 2.99
N GLY A 135 -10.94 -2.52 2.69
CA GLY A 135 -11.48 -3.76 3.23
C GLY A 135 -11.27 -3.78 4.74
N HIS A 136 -12.15 -3.12 5.48
CA HIS A 136 -12.15 -3.12 6.92
C HIS A 136 -12.83 -4.39 7.39
N VAL A 137 -12.11 -5.20 8.16
CA VAL A 137 -12.78 -6.22 8.98
C VAL A 137 -13.40 -5.48 10.15
N VAL A 138 -14.72 -5.62 10.31
CA VAL A 138 -15.44 -5.03 11.43
C VAL A 138 -15.00 -5.74 12.69
N TRP A 139 -14.50 -4.97 13.67
CA TRP A 139 -14.23 -5.50 15.00
C TRP A 139 -15.58 -5.86 15.62
N GLY A 140 -15.76 -7.13 15.95
CA GLY A 140 -17.01 -7.64 16.51
C GLY A 140 -16.75 -8.77 17.49
N GLU A 141 -17.83 -9.30 18.06
CA GLU A 141 -17.76 -10.53 18.85
C GLU A 141 -17.42 -11.70 17.92
N GLY A 142 -16.28 -12.36 18.16
CA GLY A 142 -15.82 -13.49 17.38
C GLY A 142 -14.36 -13.38 16.97
N GLU A 143 -13.97 -14.21 16.00
CA GLU A 143 -12.59 -14.29 15.54
C GLU A 143 -12.23 -13.06 14.68
N PRO A 144 -11.11 -12.36 14.94
CA PRO A 144 -10.74 -11.14 14.20
C PRO A 144 -10.54 -11.35 12.70
N PHE A 145 -10.26 -12.59 12.27
CA PHE A 145 -10.09 -12.96 10.88
C PHE A 145 -10.50 -14.42 10.66
N PRO A 146 -11.80 -14.70 10.49
CA PRO A 146 -12.31 -16.07 10.43
C PRO A 146 -11.81 -16.76 9.16
N VAL A 147 -11.12 -17.89 9.36
CA VAL A 147 -10.63 -18.79 8.30
C VAL A 147 -10.90 -20.22 8.74
N GLU A 148 -11.49 -20.99 7.84
CA GLU A 148 -11.71 -22.42 8.03
C GLU A 148 -10.37 -23.17 7.88
N VAL A 149 -9.63 -23.27 8.99
CA VAL A 149 -8.38 -24.03 9.04
C VAL A 149 -8.70 -25.52 9.21
N PRO A 150 -8.27 -26.38 8.28
CA PRO A 150 -8.52 -27.82 8.40
C PRO A 150 -7.92 -28.45 9.66
N ALA A 151 -8.60 -29.46 10.21
CA ALA A 151 -8.13 -30.15 11.43
C ALA A 151 -6.72 -30.76 11.26
N ASP A 152 -6.39 -31.30 10.09
CA ASP A 152 -5.06 -31.85 9.79
C ASP A 152 -3.97 -30.78 9.80
N VAL A 153 -4.30 -29.55 9.40
CA VAL A 153 -3.41 -28.39 9.37
C VAL A 153 -3.18 -27.82 10.77
N ALA A 154 -4.22 -27.83 11.61
CA ALA A 154 -4.12 -27.44 13.01
C ALA A 154 -3.37 -28.49 13.86
N ALA A 155 -3.46 -29.77 13.49
CA ALA A 155 -2.89 -30.87 14.25
C ALA A 155 -1.40 -31.15 13.98
N GLN A 156 -0.85 -30.71 12.84
CA GLN A 156 0.54 -31.03 12.46
C GLN A 156 1.38 -29.78 12.20
N PRO A 157 2.62 -29.71 12.73
CA PRO A 157 3.53 -28.62 12.42
C PRO A 157 3.94 -28.66 10.95
N ALA A 158 3.99 -27.49 10.32
CA ALA A 158 4.53 -27.33 8.98
C ALA A 158 5.26 -25.99 8.85
N THR A 159 5.96 -25.81 7.74
CA THR A 159 6.49 -24.50 7.32
C THR A 159 5.57 -23.91 6.27
N TYR A 160 5.05 -22.71 6.54
CA TYR A 160 4.13 -22.00 5.67
C TYR A 160 4.84 -20.85 4.96
N VAL A 161 4.77 -20.87 3.64
CA VAL A 161 5.30 -19.85 2.74
C VAL A 161 4.16 -18.93 2.32
N THR A 162 4.33 -17.62 2.42
CA THR A 162 3.36 -16.65 1.86
C THR A 162 3.97 -15.83 0.73
N LEU A 163 3.15 -15.50 -0.27
CA LEU A 163 3.59 -14.94 -1.55
C LEU A 163 3.20 -13.48 -1.79
N SER A 164 2.26 -12.95 -1.02
CA SER A 164 1.79 -11.56 -1.21
C SER A 164 2.57 -10.59 -0.31
N SER A 165 2.45 -9.29 -0.59
CA SER A 165 3.01 -8.24 0.26
C SER A 165 2.39 -8.20 1.67
N ILE A 166 1.24 -8.85 1.86
CA ILE A 166 0.60 -9.04 3.16
C ILE A 166 1.05 -10.40 3.68
N SER A 167 1.68 -10.43 4.86
CA SER A 167 2.17 -11.69 5.45
C SER A 167 1.06 -12.64 5.86
N TYR A 168 -0.16 -12.13 6.05
CA TYR A 168 -1.31 -12.81 6.67
C TYR A 168 -0.96 -13.42 8.03
N SER A 169 -0.06 -12.80 8.80
CA SER A 169 0.30 -13.30 10.14
C SER A 169 -0.88 -13.40 11.11
N LEU A 170 -2.00 -12.71 10.82
CA LEU A 170 -3.24 -12.77 11.59
C LEU A 170 -3.85 -14.18 11.65
N ILE A 171 -3.64 -15.01 10.62
CA ILE A 171 -4.18 -16.38 10.60
C ILE A 171 -3.23 -17.39 11.27
N ALA A 172 -1.96 -17.04 11.46
CA ALA A 172 -0.94 -17.96 11.97
C ALA A 172 -1.28 -18.62 13.32
N PRO A 173 -1.89 -17.93 14.31
CA PRO A 173 -2.28 -18.56 15.59
C PRO A 173 -3.32 -19.68 15.46
N ARG A 174 -4.00 -19.81 14.31
CA ARG A 174 -4.96 -20.88 14.04
C ARG A 174 -4.32 -22.20 13.62
N PHE A 175 -3.04 -22.16 13.26
CA PHE A 175 -2.29 -23.33 12.81
C PHE A 175 -1.59 -23.98 14.00
N HIS A 176 -1.01 -25.15 13.78
CA HIS A 176 -0.25 -25.84 14.83
C HIS A 176 0.83 -24.91 15.44
N PRO A 177 0.95 -24.79 16.78
CA PRO A 177 1.78 -23.78 17.44
C PRO A 177 3.28 -23.92 17.17
N GLN A 178 3.75 -25.10 16.79
CA GLN A 178 5.15 -25.35 16.38
C GLN A 178 5.41 -25.07 14.88
N SER A 179 4.43 -24.52 14.16
CA SER A 179 4.59 -24.17 12.75
C SER A 179 5.51 -22.97 12.55
N ARG A 180 6.19 -22.94 11.41
CA ARG A 180 7.07 -21.85 11.00
C ARG A 180 6.42 -21.07 9.86
N TRP A 181 6.69 -19.77 9.80
CA TRP A 181 6.13 -18.89 8.77
C TRP A 181 7.24 -18.10 8.10
N VAL A 182 7.21 -18.02 6.78
CA VAL A 182 8.13 -17.21 5.97
C VAL A 182 7.34 -16.56 4.84
N ASN A 183 7.45 -15.24 4.70
CA ASN A 183 6.93 -14.55 3.54
C ASN A 183 8.07 -14.37 2.55
N ILE A 184 7.94 -14.85 1.32
CA ILE A 184 9.02 -14.78 0.32
C ILE A 184 8.84 -13.64 -0.69
N SER A 185 7.76 -12.85 -0.58
CA SER A 185 7.45 -11.76 -1.53
C SER A 185 8.54 -10.69 -1.57
N THR A 186 9.18 -10.44 -0.42
CA THR A 186 10.26 -9.45 -0.24
C THR A 186 11.60 -10.08 0.10
N GLN A 187 11.70 -11.41 0.13
CA GLN A 187 12.94 -12.07 0.52
C GLN A 187 13.91 -12.19 -0.66
N PRO A 188 15.22 -12.13 -0.36
CA PRO A 188 16.25 -12.46 -1.33
C PRO A 188 16.04 -13.86 -1.93
N GLY A 189 16.41 -14.04 -3.19
CA GLY A 189 16.31 -15.33 -3.88
C GLY A 189 17.36 -16.34 -3.39
N LEU A 190 17.28 -17.57 -3.87
CA LEU A 190 18.18 -18.69 -3.50
C LEU A 190 19.67 -18.40 -3.75
N ALA A 191 19.99 -17.60 -4.77
CA ALA A 191 21.37 -17.22 -5.11
C ALA A 191 21.98 -16.23 -4.11
N ASP A 192 21.16 -15.49 -3.37
CA ASP A 192 21.61 -14.45 -2.46
C ASP A 192 22.23 -15.06 -1.18
N LYS A 193 23.44 -14.61 -0.82
CA LYS A 193 24.22 -15.09 0.32
C LYS A 193 24.23 -14.14 1.52
N SER A 194 23.39 -13.09 1.50
CA SER A 194 23.12 -12.23 2.64
C SER A 194 22.63 -13.04 3.85
N LYS A 195 22.73 -12.45 5.05
CA LYS A 195 22.23 -13.08 6.28
C LYS A 195 20.74 -13.38 6.19
N GLU A 196 19.98 -12.49 5.57
CA GLU A 196 18.54 -12.60 5.32
C GLU A 196 18.22 -13.73 4.35
N GLY A 197 18.98 -13.83 3.24
CA GLY A 197 18.87 -14.93 2.28
C GLY A 197 19.15 -16.28 2.95
N LEU A 198 20.25 -16.40 3.71
CA LEU A 198 20.62 -17.61 4.43
C LEU A 198 19.57 -18.02 5.48
N ARG A 199 19.00 -17.06 6.22
CA ARG A 199 17.91 -17.33 7.18
C ARG A 199 16.64 -17.82 6.51
N THR A 200 16.26 -17.19 5.40
CA THR A 200 15.10 -17.61 4.60
C THR A 200 15.28 -19.04 4.10
N GLN A 201 16.46 -19.36 3.55
CA GLN A 201 16.77 -20.72 3.09
C GLN A 201 16.79 -21.73 4.24
N ALA A 202 17.33 -21.36 5.41
CA ALA A 202 17.32 -22.25 6.57
C ALA A 202 15.90 -22.61 7.02
N LEU A 203 14.96 -21.65 6.98
CA LEU A 203 13.55 -21.92 7.30
C LEU A 203 12.89 -22.84 6.27
N ILE A 204 13.15 -22.62 4.98
CA ILE A 204 12.59 -23.42 3.87
C ILE A 204 13.17 -24.85 3.87
N ALA A 205 14.47 -24.98 4.11
CA ALA A 205 15.19 -26.26 4.11
C ALA A 205 14.92 -27.10 5.35
N ALA A 206 14.38 -26.51 6.42
CA ALA A 206 14.13 -27.23 7.66
C ALA A 206 13.16 -28.40 7.46
N PRO A 207 13.34 -29.52 8.20
CA PRO A 207 12.59 -30.75 7.98
C PRO A 207 11.09 -30.58 8.27
N GLY A 208 10.28 -31.46 7.66
CA GLY A 208 8.82 -31.51 7.80
C GLY A 208 8.06 -31.02 6.56
N PRO A 209 6.72 -30.96 6.65
CA PRO A 209 5.87 -30.48 5.56
C PRO A 209 6.15 -29.01 5.22
N LEU A 210 6.16 -28.68 3.93
CA LEU A 210 6.29 -27.33 3.42
C LEU A 210 5.03 -27.01 2.61
N LYS A 211 4.37 -25.90 2.93
CA LYS A 211 3.10 -25.51 2.32
C LYS A 211 3.16 -24.04 1.92
N VAL A 212 2.40 -23.66 0.90
CA VAL A 212 2.20 -22.25 0.50
C VAL A 212 0.78 -21.83 0.79
N ILE A 213 0.63 -20.59 1.27
CA ILE A 213 -0.63 -19.93 1.53
C ILE A 213 -0.68 -18.60 0.78
N PHE A 214 -1.71 -18.42 -0.03
CA PHE A 214 -1.98 -17.17 -0.74
C PHE A 214 -3.49 -16.96 -0.91
N PRO A 215 -3.99 -15.72 -0.95
CA PRO A 215 -5.42 -15.46 -1.09
C PRO A 215 -5.94 -15.92 -2.46
N THR A 216 -7.21 -16.27 -2.52
CA THR A 216 -7.95 -16.39 -3.79
C THR A 216 -7.86 -15.09 -4.59
N VAL A 217 -7.73 -15.19 -5.91
CA VAL A 217 -7.68 -14.05 -6.85
C VAL A 217 -8.85 -14.17 -7.82
N PRO A 218 -9.58 -13.07 -8.14
CA PRO A 218 -10.64 -13.12 -9.14
C PRO A 218 -10.17 -13.71 -10.46
N GLY A 219 -10.93 -14.66 -11.01
CA GLY A 219 -10.57 -15.39 -12.24
C GLY A 219 -9.47 -16.45 -12.08
N GLY A 220 -8.89 -16.60 -10.89
CA GLY A 220 -7.84 -17.58 -10.58
C GLY A 220 -8.37 -18.93 -10.10
N GLN A 221 -9.62 -19.28 -10.40
CA GLN A 221 -10.27 -20.48 -9.90
C GLN A 221 -11.23 -21.09 -10.92
N GLU A 222 -11.32 -22.41 -10.92
CA GLU A 222 -12.28 -23.21 -11.67
C GLU A 222 -13.10 -24.04 -10.66
N GLY A 223 -14.20 -23.46 -10.17
CA GLY A 223 -14.93 -24.01 -9.02
C GLY A 223 -14.08 -23.94 -7.74
N ASP A 224 -14.01 -25.06 -7.00
CA ASP A 224 -13.16 -25.21 -5.80
C ASP A 224 -11.71 -25.62 -6.14
N ARG A 225 -11.29 -25.52 -7.41
CA ARG A 225 -9.93 -25.85 -7.85
C ARG A 225 -9.13 -24.62 -8.26
N LEU A 226 -7.82 -24.69 -8.03
CA LEU A 226 -6.89 -23.68 -8.49
C LEU A 226 -6.82 -23.73 -10.02
N ASP A 227 -6.98 -22.58 -10.66
CA ASP A 227 -6.80 -22.47 -12.12
C ASP A 227 -5.37 -22.90 -12.52
N PRO A 228 -5.18 -23.73 -13.57
CA PRO A 228 -3.86 -24.18 -13.97
C PRO A 228 -2.90 -23.07 -14.37
N GLN A 229 -3.38 -21.99 -15.00
CA GLN A 229 -2.53 -20.85 -15.37
C GLN A 229 -2.08 -20.06 -14.14
N LEU A 230 -2.97 -19.90 -13.16
CA LEU A 230 -2.57 -19.36 -11.86
C LEU A 230 -1.55 -20.26 -11.17
N GLY A 231 -1.71 -21.59 -11.22
CA GLY A 231 -0.72 -22.55 -10.72
C GLY A 231 0.68 -22.33 -11.31
N LEU A 232 0.77 -22.17 -12.64
CA LEU A 232 2.03 -21.85 -13.33
C LEU A 232 2.61 -20.50 -12.91
N ALA A 233 1.77 -19.48 -12.75
CA ALA A 233 2.21 -18.18 -12.26
C ALA A 233 2.78 -18.25 -10.83
N ILE A 234 2.12 -19.01 -9.95
CA ILE A 234 2.58 -19.27 -8.58
C ILE A 234 3.92 -20.03 -8.57
N ASP A 235 4.08 -21.04 -9.43
CA ASP A 235 5.37 -21.74 -9.62
C ASP A 235 6.49 -20.77 -10.03
N GLY A 236 6.20 -19.82 -10.93
CA GLY A 236 7.17 -18.78 -11.30
C GLY A 236 7.62 -17.91 -10.12
N LEU A 237 6.72 -17.58 -9.18
CA LEU A 237 7.06 -16.85 -7.96
C LEU A 237 7.92 -17.69 -7.00
N LEU A 238 7.59 -18.99 -6.88
CA LEU A 238 8.25 -19.95 -6.01
C LEU A 238 9.64 -20.37 -6.51
N ALA A 239 9.83 -20.43 -7.84
CA ALA A 239 11.05 -20.89 -8.48
C ALA A 239 12.30 -20.11 -8.02
N ARG A 240 12.14 -18.83 -7.68
CA ARG A 240 13.21 -17.99 -7.12
C ARG A 240 13.81 -18.52 -5.81
N GLN A 241 13.03 -19.30 -5.08
CA GLN A 241 13.42 -19.94 -3.83
C GLN A 241 13.76 -21.42 -4.03
N GLY A 242 13.83 -21.89 -5.29
CA GLY A 242 14.00 -23.31 -5.60
C GLY A 242 12.77 -24.16 -5.23
N LEU A 243 11.59 -23.54 -5.17
CA LEU A 243 10.33 -24.17 -4.78
C LEU A 243 9.39 -24.30 -5.97
N SER A 244 8.43 -25.22 -5.87
CA SER A 244 7.25 -25.30 -6.73
C SER A 244 6.10 -25.95 -5.99
N LEU A 245 4.90 -25.81 -6.52
CA LEU A 245 3.74 -26.62 -6.16
C LEU A 245 4.07 -28.09 -6.47
N GLU A 246 3.77 -28.97 -5.51
CA GLU A 246 3.90 -30.41 -5.73
C GLU A 246 2.81 -30.90 -6.71
N ASP A 247 1.57 -30.48 -6.48
CA ASP A 247 0.43 -30.75 -7.33
C ASP A 247 -0.61 -29.63 -7.17
N ALA A 248 -0.72 -28.77 -8.19
CA ALA A 248 -1.68 -27.66 -8.21
C ALA A 248 -3.13 -28.14 -8.12
N GLY A 249 -3.45 -29.33 -8.64
CA GLY A 249 -4.79 -29.91 -8.60
C GLY A 249 -5.21 -30.39 -7.20
N LYS A 250 -4.26 -30.53 -6.28
CA LYS A 250 -4.49 -30.90 -4.87
C LYS A 250 -4.45 -29.71 -3.92
N CYS A 251 -4.34 -28.49 -4.44
CA CYS A 251 -4.49 -27.29 -3.64
C CYS A 251 -5.87 -27.28 -2.98
N ARG A 252 -5.90 -26.99 -1.67
CA ARG A 252 -7.12 -26.91 -0.89
C ARG A 252 -7.48 -25.46 -0.65
N LEU A 253 -8.76 -25.14 -0.78
CA LEU A 253 -9.27 -23.84 -0.42
C LEU A 253 -9.67 -23.80 1.06
N MET A 254 -9.13 -22.84 1.80
CA MET A 254 -9.52 -22.48 3.16
C MET A 254 -10.43 -21.26 3.09
N ARG A 255 -11.74 -21.45 3.25
CA ARG A 255 -12.73 -20.37 3.13
C ARG A 255 -12.54 -19.33 4.24
N SER A 256 -12.80 -18.06 3.91
CA SER A 256 -12.71 -16.96 4.86
C SER A 256 -13.84 -15.97 4.65
N THR A 257 -14.73 -15.88 5.63
CA THR A 257 -15.78 -14.85 5.65
C THR A 257 -15.19 -13.45 5.84
N GLY A 258 -14.00 -13.32 6.45
CA GLY A 258 -13.24 -12.08 6.53
C GLY A 258 -12.80 -11.58 5.15
N LEU A 259 -12.20 -12.44 4.33
CA LEU A 259 -11.87 -12.10 2.95
C LEU A 259 -13.12 -11.82 2.10
N ALA A 260 -14.20 -12.58 2.30
CA ALA A 260 -15.47 -12.33 1.62
C ALA A 260 -16.06 -10.95 1.96
N GLY A 261 -15.93 -10.51 3.21
CA GLY A 261 -16.37 -9.19 3.65
C GLY A 261 -15.52 -8.04 3.11
N MET A 262 -14.23 -8.27 2.87
CA MET A 262 -13.29 -7.27 2.34
C MET A 262 -13.29 -7.17 0.81
N ALA A 263 -13.84 -8.15 0.11
CA ALA A 263 -13.92 -8.11 -1.34
C ALA A 263 -14.82 -6.95 -1.77
N SER A 264 -14.20 -5.86 -2.21
CA SER A 264 -14.84 -4.65 -2.76
C SER A 264 -15.73 -4.93 -3.98
N SER A 265 -15.68 -6.17 -4.48
CA SER A 265 -16.47 -6.69 -5.58
C SER A 265 -17.87 -7.15 -5.18
N LYS A 266 -18.38 -6.96 -3.95
CA LYS A 266 -19.78 -7.33 -3.64
C LYS A 266 -20.77 -6.90 -4.73
N LEU A 267 -20.65 -5.67 -5.24
CA LEU A 267 -21.48 -5.17 -6.33
C LEU A 267 -21.23 -5.86 -7.69
N ALA A 268 -19.98 -6.22 -8.00
CA ALA A 268 -19.61 -6.87 -9.26
C ALA A 268 -19.89 -8.38 -9.26
N ASP A 269 -19.67 -9.04 -8.12
CA ASP A 269 -19.91 -10.47 -7.91
C ASP A 269 -21.41 -10.77 -7.76
N GLU A 270 -22.17 -9.88 -7.08
CA GLU A 270 -23.64 -9.92 -7.08
C GLU A 270 -24.20 -9.70 -8.49
N ALA A 271 -23.68 -8.72 -9.24
CA ALA A 271 -24.10 -8.47 -10.62
C ALA A 271 -23.77 -9.63 -11.58
N ALA A 272 -22.71 -10.40 -11.30
CA ALA A 272 -22.30 -11.55 -12.10
C ALA A 272 -22.97 -12.87 -11.67
N GLY A 273 -23.78 -12.88 -10.59
CA GLY A 273 -24.40 -14.09 -10.05
C GLY A 273 -23.39 -15.16 -9.60
N ARG A 274 -22.13 -14.78 -9.40
CA ARG A 274 -21.05 -15.68 -8.95
C ARG A 274 -20.84 -15.39 -7.48
N ALA A 275 -21.31 -16.27 -6.61
CA ALA A 275 -20.84 -16.28 -5.23
C ALA A 275 -19.33 -16.54 -5.26
N GLY A 276 -18.54 -15.47 -5.27
CA GLY A 276 -17.09 -15.56 -5.27
C GLY A 276 -16.65 -16.40 -4.09
N ILE A 277 -15.92 -17.48 -4.36
CA ILE A 277 -15.35 -18.24 -3.27
C ILE A 277 -14.14 -17.46 -2.76
N HIS A 278 -14.23 -16.94 -1.54
CA HIS A 278 -13.19 -16.11 -0.93
C HIS A 278 -12.47 -16.89 0.17
N GLY A 279 -11.14 -16.91 0.10
CA GLY A 279 -10.34 -17.68 1.05
C GLY A 279 -8.86 -17.65 0.73
N PHE A 280 -8.17 -18.67 1.23
CA PHE A 280 -6.76 -18.91 0.91
C PHE A 280 -6.59 -20.26 0.24
N TRP A 281 -5.77 -20.28 -0.79
CA TRP A 281 -5.22 -21.52 -1.30
C TRP A 281 -4.15 -22.02 -0.34
N LEU A 282 -4.23 -23.30 0.01
CA LEU A 282 -3.25 -24.06 0.76
C LEU A 282 -2.74 -25.18 -0.14
N CYS A 283 -1.49 -25.09 -0.58
CA CYS A 283 -0.88 -26.10 -1.45
C CYS A 283 0.38 -26.67 -0.82
N THR A 284 0.67 -27.94 -1.06
CA THR A 284 1.95 -28.54 -0.69
C THR A 284 3.05 -28.10 -1.66
N LEU A 285 4.23 -27.82 -1.13
CA LEU A 285 5.40 -27.40 -1.88
C LEU A 285 6.44 -28.52 -1.97
N ALA A 286 7.03 -28.66 -3.15
CA ALA A 286 8.25 -29.43 -3.37
C ALA A 286 9.49 -28.55 -3.13
N ARG A 287 10.51 -29.12 -2.46
CA ARG A 287 11.84 -28.50 -2.29
C ARG A 287 12.74 -28.71 -3.52
N ARG A 288 12.15 -28.56 -4.68
CA ARG A 288 12.82 -28.61 -5.97
C ARG A 288 11.94 -27.82 -6.91
N ALA A 289 12.54 -26.91 -7.66
CA ALA A 289 11.85 -26.26 -8.75
C ALA A 289 11.39 -27.38 -9.73
N SER A 290 10.08 -27.53 -9.89
CA SER A 290 9.48 -28.48 -10.83
C SER A 290 10.10 -28.32 -12.22
N GLU A 291 10.17 -29.38 -13.03
CA GLU A 291 10.52 -29.18 -14.44
C GLU A 291 9.52 -28.27 -15.16
N ARG A 292 8.27 -28.20 -14.68
CA ARG A 292 7.26 -27.23 -15.15
C ARG A 292 7.67 -25.78 -14.86
N SER A 293 8.55 -25.55 -13.88
CA SER A 293 9.12 -24.21 -13.67
C SER A 293 10.12 -23.82 -14.74
N LYS A 294 10.66 -24.78 -15.53
CA LYS A 294 11.40 -24.47 -16.77
C LYS A 294 10.46 -23.96 -17.85
N ASP A 295 9.21 -24.41 -17.83
CA ASP A 295 8.14 -23.90 -18.69
C ASP A 295 7.56 -22.58 -18.14
N ALA A 296 7.91 -22.19 -16.90
CA ALA A 296 7.57 -20.88 -16.40
C ALA A 296 8.21 -19.85 -17.35
N PRO A 297 7.42 -18.88 -17.85
CA PRO A 297 7.88 -18.07 -18.94
C PRO A 297 9.16 -17.30 -18.55
N VAL A 298 10.23 -17.54 -19.31
CA VAL A 298 11.54 -16.94 -19.05
C VAL A 298 11.41 -15.43 -19.15
N LEU A 299 11.99 -14.73 -18.19
CA LEU A 299 12.01 -13.28 -18.23
C LEU A 299 12.82 -12.81 -19.44
N LEU A 300 12.23 -11.91 -20.23
CA LEU A 300 12.90 -11.35 -21.41
C LEU A 300 14.22 -10.70 -20.98
N PRO A 301 15.39 -11.11 -21.51
CA PRO A 301 16.67 -10.49 -21.14
C PRO A 301 16.67 -8.97 -21.35
N ARG A 302 15.98 -8.50 -22.40
CA ARG A 302 15.81 -7.07 -22.68
C ARG A 302 15.01 -6.32 -21.61
N ALA A 303 14.10 -7.00 -20.89
CA ALA A 303 13.36 -6.38 -19.79
C ALA A 303 14.29 -6.06 -18.61
N GLU A 304 15.24 -6.94 -18.30
CA GLU A 304 16.29 -6.67 -17.29
C GLU A 304 17.13 -5.46 -17.66
N GLU A 305 17.53 -5.34 -18.93
CA GLU A 305 18.28 -4.19 -19.41
C GLU A 305 17.50 -2.88 -19.23
N VAL A 306 16.19 -2.90 -19.52
CA VAL A 306 15.29 -1.76 -19.31
C VAL A 306 15.20 -1.40 -17.83
N PHE A 307 14.97 -2.38 -16.95
CA PHE A 307 14.91 -2.13 -15.50
C PHE A 307 16.23 -1.56 -14.99
N ALA A 308 17.36 -2.19 -15.31
CA ALA A 308 18.68 -1.72 -14.90
C ALA A 308 19.00 -0.32 -15.45
N LYS A 309 18.54 0.02 -16.66
CA LYS A 309 18.68 1.38 -17.20
C LYS A 309 17.86 2.38 -16.40
N LEU A 310 16.58 2.11 -16.14
CA LEU A 310 15.70 3.00 -15.39
C LEU A 310 16.15 3.18 -13.93
N GLU A 311 16.68 2.12 -13.30
CA GLU A 311 17.29 2.18 -11.97
C GLU A 311 18.53 3.09 -11.93
N ARG A 312 19.38 3.05 -12.98
CA ARG A 312 20.52 3.96 -13.09
C ARG A 312 20.09 5.41 -13.38
N THR A 313 19.04 5.60 -14.18
CA THR A 313 18.57 6.94 -14.57
C THR A 313 17.83 7.63 -13.43
N CYS A 314 16.94 6.93 -12.72
CA CYS A 314 16.17 7.47 -11.59
C CYS A 314 16.31 6.61 -10.32
N PRO A 315 17.52 6.49 -9.73
CA PRO A 315 17.77 5.59 -8.58
C PRO A 315 16.95 5.97 -7.34
N ARG A 316 16.51 7.23 -7.26
CA ARG A 316 15.61 7.73 -6.22
C ARG A 316 14.22 7.09 -6.29
N ILE A 317 13.73 6.82 -7.50
CA ILE A 317 12.38 6.30 -7.78
C ILE A 317 12.42 4.79 -8.02
N PHE A 318 13.49 4.30 -8.63
CA PHE A 318 13.72 2.88 -8.88
C PHE A 318 15.05 2.48 -8.22
N PRO A 319 15.07 2.28 -6.89
CA PRO A 319 16.31 1.93 -6.21
C PRO A 319 16.80 0.56 -6.69
N PRO A 320 18.07 0.43 -7.13
CA PRO A 320 18.60 -0.83 -7.61
C PRO A 320 18.70 -1.84 -6.48
N ASN A 321 18.55 -3.13 -6.83
CA ASN A 321 18.69 -4.27 -5.91
C ASN A 321 17.68 -4.34 -4.75
N GLU A 322 16.64 -3.50 -4.73
CA GLU A 322 15.57 -3.63 -3.72
C GLU A 322 14.71 -4.88 -3.95
N THR A 323 14.51 -5.26 -5.22
CA THR A 323 13.62 -6.36 -5.59
C THR A 323 14.10 -7.12 -6.81
N VAL A 324 13.28 -8.07 -7.23
CA VAL A 324 13.47 -8.86 -8.43
C VAL A 324 12.39 -8.56 -9.46
N SER A 325 12.68 -8.92 -10.71
CA SER A 325 11.65 -9.00 -11.73
C SER A 325 10.80 -10.24 -11.56
N LEU A 326 9.51 -10.09 -11.85
CA LEU A 326 8.54 -11.17 -11.93
C LEU A 326 8.02 -11.21 -13.37
N ARG A 327 7.96 -12.40 -13.96
CA ARG A 327 7.24 -12.60 -15.22
C ARG A 327 5.73 -12.54 -14.94
N ILE A 328 5.00 -11.83 -15.79
CA ILE A 328 3.54 -11.81 -15.85
C ILE A 328 3.09 -12.31 -17.23
N PRO A 329 1.82 -12.72 -17.42
CA PRO A 329 1.37 -13.34 -18.68
C PRO A 329 1.65 -12.54 -19.95
N GLN A 330 1.76 -11.21 -19.85
CA GLN A 330 1.96 -10.30 -20.99
C GLN A 330 3.24 -9.45 -20.86
N GLY A 331 4.16 -9.78 -19.96
CA GLY A 331 5.35 -8.96 -19.73
C GLY A 331 6.20 -9.36 -18.53
N ALA A 332 7.08 -8.46 -18.13
CA ALA A 332 7.79 -8.50 -16.87
C ALA A 332 7.33 -7.33 -16.00
N VAL A 333 7.35 -7.51 -14.69
CA VAL A 333 7.12 -6.45 -13.72
C VAL A 333 8.21 -6.46 -12.66
N ARG A 334 8.69 -5.29 -12.27
CA ARG A 334 9.56 -5.10 -11.10
C ARG A 334 8.92 -4.11 -10.15
N GLY A 335 8.67 -4.52 -8.91
CA GLY A 335 8.11 -3.65 -7.89
C GLY A 335 9.19 -2.94 -7.09
N TYR A 336 8.95 -1.73 -6.61
CA TYR A 336 9.89 -0.95 -5.80
C TYR A 336 9.17 -0.49 -4.52
N PRO A 337 9.15 -1.34 -3.47
CA PRO A 337 8.43 -1.05 -2.23
C PRO A 337 8.93 0.22 -1.53
N GLY A 338 10.22 0.56 -1.66
CA GLY A 338 10.78 1.77 -1.07
C GLY A 338 10.26 3.07 -1.68
N SER A 339 9.67 3.02 -2.87
CA SER A 339 9.15 4.18 -3.61
C SER A 339 7.67 4.05 -4.01
N ASP A 340 7.06 2.89 -3.79
CA ASP A 340 5.71 2.50 -4.22
C ASP A 340 5.49 2.52 -5.74
N PHE A 341 6.54 2.25 -6.51
CA PHE A 341 6.46 2.11 -7.96
C PHE A 341 6.46 0.66 -8.42
N LYS A 342 5.93 0.44 -9.61
CA LYS A 342 6.15 -0.77 -10.40
C LYS A 342 6.59 -0.37 -11.80
N LEU A 343 7.58 -1.05 -12.34
CA LEU A 343 7.93 -0.98 -13.76
C LEU A 343 7.37 -2.20 -14.46
N TYR A 344 6.86 -1.99 -15.66
CA TYR A 344 6.33 -3.02 -16.54
C TYR A 344 7.04 -2.95 -17.89
N VAL A 345 7.37 -4.12 -18.43
CA VAL A 345 7.88 -4.29 -19.78
C VAL A 345 7.02 -5.37 -20.44
N LEU A 346 6.15 -4.99 -21.35
CA LEU A 346 5.24 -5.93 -22.01
C LEU A 346 5.92 -6.69 -23.16
N ASP A 347 5.31 -7.80 -23.56
CA ASP A 347 5.81 -8.65 -24.66
C ASP A 347 5.75 -7.96 -26.02
N ASP A 348 4.84 -7.00 -26.18
CA ASP A 348 4.79 -6.11 -27.37
C ASP A 348 5.90 -5.04 -27.38
N GLY A 349 6.73 -5.01 -26.33
CA GLY A 349 7.85 -4.11 -26.15
C GLY A 349 7.48 -2.76 -25.54
N ARG A 350 6.24 -2.53 -25.08
CA ARG A 350 5.90 -1.30 -24.35
C ARG A 350 6.50 -1.31 -22.94
N VAL A 351 6.93 -0.15 -22.49
CA VAL A 351 7.50 0.06 -21.16
C VAL A 351 6.67 1.12 -20.46
N PHE A 352 6.21 0.84 -19.25
CA PHE A 352 5.52 1.84 -18.44
C PHE A 352 5.86 1.69 -16.98
N TYR A 353 5.71 2.78 -16.23
CA TYR A 353 5.68 2.70 -14.78
C TYR A 353 4.28 2.92 -14.25
N LYS A 354 4.01 2.38 -13.08
CA LYS A 354 2.80 2.66 -12.31
C LYS A 354 3.20 3.03 -10.90
N TYR A 355 2.88 4.26 -10.50
CA TYR A 355 2.80 4.57 -9.08
C TYR A 355 1.61 3.82 -8.50
N TYR A 356 1.80 3.05 -7.42
CA TYR A 356 0.79 2.13 -6.90
C TYR A 356 -0.58 2.78 -6.65
N ARG A 357 -0.61 4.09 -6.44
CA ARG A 357 -1.81 4.88 -6.09
C ARG A 357 -2.31 5.80 -7.21
N ALA A 358 -1.58 5.87 -8.33
CA ALA A 358 -2.11 6.50 -9.52
C ALA A 358 -3.12 5.57 -10.18
N LEU A 359 -4.20 6.16 -10.72
CA LEU A 359 -5.18 5.41 -11.49
C LEU A 359 -4.52 4.87 -12.76
N ASN A 360 -3.87 5.76 -13.50
CA ASN A 360 -3.23 5.47 -14.77
C ASN A 360 -1.74 5.10 -14.62
N SER A 361 -1.27 4.25 -15.53
CA SER A 361 0.16 4.03 -15.76
C SER A 361 0.71 5.10 -16.68
N VAL A 362 2.02 5.31 -16.64
CA VAL A 362 2.73 6.27 -17.48
C VAL A 362 3.56 5.53 -18.49
N ASP A 363 3.22 5.71 -19.76
CA ASP A 363 3.96 5.15 -20.89
C ASP A 363 5.33 5.82 -21.03
N LEU A 364 6.38 5.02 -21.06
CA LEU A 364 7.76 5.44 -21.26
C LEU A 364 8.23 5.21 -22.70
N GLY A 365 7.41 4.59 -23.55
CA GLY A 365 7.74 4.23 -24.92
C GLY A 365 8.06 2.76 -25.08
N ARG A 366 8.77 2.42 -26.17
CA ARG A 366 9.17 1.04 -26.49
C ARG A 366 10.53 0.69 -25.88
N ILE A 367 10.81 -0.61 -25.74
CA ILE A 367 12.11 -1.11 -25.25
C ILE A 367 13.29 -0.45 -25.97
N ASP A 368 13.25 -0.37 -27.31
CA ASP A 368 14.35 0.22 -28.09
C ASP A 368 14.54 1.73 -27.82
N GLU A 369 13.43 2.46 -27.64
CA GLU A 369 13.43 3.88 -27.30
C GLU A 369 13.97 4.11 -25.89
N VAL A 370 13.50 3.31 -24.92
CA VAL A 370 13.97 3.37 -23.54
C VAL A 370 15.43 3.01 -23.44
N LEU A 371 15.93 2.04 -24.23
CA LEU A 371 17.33 1.63 -24.26
C LEU A 371 18.24 2.57 -25.08
N ALA A 372 17.70 3.42 -25.96
CA ALA A 372 18.48 4.35 -26.76
C ALA A 372 19.31 5.35 -25.90
N PRO A 373 20.57 5.69 -26.28
CA PRO A 373 21.43 6.58 -25.48
C PRO A 373 20.82 7.95 -25.13
N GLY A 374 19.90 8.45 -25.95
CA GLY A 374 19.23 9.74 -25.75
C GLY A 374 17.97 9.70 -24.87
N PHE A 375 17.55 8.54 -24.37
CA PHE A 375 16.37 8.43 -23.52
C PHE A 375 16.49 9.29 -22.26
N LYS A 376 15.44 10.06 -21.96
CA LYS A 376 15.34 10.91 -20.77
C LYS A 376 14.00 10.69 -20.10
N ILE A 377 14.01 10.68 -18.78
CA ILE A 377 12.82 10.67 -17.92
C ILE A 377 13.01 11.77 -16.87
N ASP A 378 11.97 12.55 -16.58
CA ASP A 378 12.03 13.55 -15.52
C ASP A 378 11.85 12.87 -14.16
N CYS A 379 12.98 12.55 -13.50
CA CYS A 379 12.97 11.94 -12.18
C CYS A 379 12.46 12.88 -11.07
N ASN A 380 12.25 14.17 -11.32
CA ASN A 380 11.75 15.15 -10.36
C ASN A 380 10.23 15.35 -10.47
N GLN A 381 9.65 15.08 -11.63
CA GLN A 381 8.20 15.21 -11.88
C GLN A 381 7.59 13.87 -12.29
N VAL A 382 7.59 12.92 -11.35
CA VAL A 382 7.02 11.60 -11.62
C VAL A 382 5.50 11.66 -11.42
N GLN A 383 4.74 11.47 -12.51
CA GLN A 383 3.28 11.54 -12.47
C GLN A 383 2.68 10.57 -11.43
N GLY A 384 1.58 11.00 -10.83
CA GLY A 384 0.88 10.30 -9.75
C GLY A 384 1.47 10.54 -8.35
N ARG A 385 2.74 10.95 -8.23
CA ARG A 385 3.41 11.18 -6.95
C ARG A 385 3.81 12.62 -6.71
N SER A 386 4.58 13.19 -7.63
CA SER A 386 5.24 14.48 -7.44
C SER A 386 4.24 15.63 -7.48
N GLY A 387 4.59 16.70 -6.75
CA GLY A 387 3.77 17.90 -6.63
C GLY A 387 2.60 17.76 -5.67
N LEU A 388 1.84 18.85 -5.58
CA LEU A 388 0.64 18.94 -4.76
C LEU A 388 -0.50 18.14 -5.39
N PRO A 389 -1.50 17.72 -4.61
CA PRO A 389 -2.51 16.80 -5.11
C PRO A 389 -3.26 17.31 -6.36
N TRP A 390 -3.54 18.61 -6.44
CA TRP A 390 -4.17 19.27 -7.60
C TRP A 390 -3.26 19.47 -8.81
N GLU A 391 -1.96 19.18 -8.71
CA GLU A 391 -0.99 19.23 -9.81
C GLU A 391 -0.78 17.85 -10.44
N ARG A 392 -1.27 16.80 -9.76
CA ARG A 392 -1.09 15.42 -10.21
C ARG A 392 -1.99 15.17 -11.40
N THR A 393 -1.37 14.79 -12.51
CA THR A 393 -2.09 14.18 -13.63
C THR A 393 -2.61 12.82 -13.15
N ILE A 394 -3.94 12.63 -13.19
CA ILE A 394 -4.62 11.40 -12.75
C ILE A 394 -4.60 10.35 -13.85
#